data_AF-A0A519YVY2-F1
#
_entry.id   AF-A0A519YVY2-F1
#
_cell.length_a   1.000
_cell.length_b   1.000
_cell.length_c   1.000
_cell.angle_alpha   90.00
_cell.angle_beta   90.00
_cell.angle_gamma   90.00
#
_symmetry.space_group_name_H-M   'P 1'
#
loop_
_entity.id
_entity.type
_entity.pdbx_description
1 polymer ?
#
loop_
_entity_poly.entity_id
_entity_poly.type
_entity_poly.pdbx_seq_one_letter_code
_entity_poly.pdbx_strand_id
1 'polypeptide(L)' 'MTPQEALKKAVTIVGSQARLAREIGGGITQAHVSYWMTQAPVVPAEHCPSIERIVGKAVRCEELNPRVDWWVLRS' A
#
# COMPACT_ATOMS: atom_id res chain seq x y z
N MET A 1 -5.74 0.80 -13.18
CA MET A 1 -4.56 1.15 -12.36
C MET A 1 -3.95 -0.13 -11.86
N THR A 2 -2.65 -0.33 -12.04
CA THR A 2 -1.93 -1.51 -11.51
C THR A 2 -1.65 -1.33 -10.01
N PRO A 3 -1.34 -2.42 -9.26
CA PRO A 3 -0.91 -2.32 -7.87
C PRO A 3 0.29 -1.40 -7.65
N GLN A 4 1.24 -1.39 -8.58
CA GLN A 4 2.43 -0.53 -8.52
C GLN A 4 2.05 0.94 -8.73
N GLU A 5 1.14 1.24 -9.66
CA GLU A 5 0.60 2.59 -9.85
C GLU A 5 -0.18 3.07 -8.62
N ALA A 6 -0.98 2.18 -8.01
CA ALA A 6 -1.73 2.45 -6.78
C ALA A 6 -0.77 2.80 -5.63
N LEU A 7 0.27 1.99 -5.42
CA LEU A 7 1.28 2.26 -4.40
C LEU A 7 2.08 3.53 -4.71
N LYS A 8 2.42 3.79 -5.98
CA LYS A 8 3.09 5.03 -6.38
C LYS A 8 2.24 6.26 -6.07
N LYS A 9 0.93 6.21 -6.33
CA LYS A 9 -0.01 7.27 -5.95
C LYS A 9 -0.04 7.48 -4.44
N ALA A 10 -0.07 6.40 -3.65
CA ALA A 10 -0.01 6.49 -2.19
C ALA A 10 1.29 7.15 -1.71
N VAL A 11 2.44 6.76 -2.28
CA VAL A 11 3.74 7.39 -2.01
C VAL A 11 3.73 8.88 -2.36
N THR A 12 3.11 9.28 -3.47
CA THR A 12 2.98 10.69 -3.86
C THR A 12 2.14 11.49 -2.87
N ILE A 13 1.01 10.93 -2.40
CA ILE A 13 0.13 11.59 -1.40
C ILE A 13 0.88 11.79 -0.08
N VAL A 14 1.62 10.78 0.36
CA VAL A 14 2.41 10.86 1.60
C VAL A 14 3.66 11.72 1.42
N GLY A 15 4.22 11.77 0.21
CA GLY A 15 5.37 12.59 -0.19
C GLY A 15 6.69 11.82 -0.30
N SER A 16 6.84 10.65 0.33
CA SER A 16 8.02 9.79 0.12
C SER A 16 7.80 8.34 0.54
N GLN A 17 8.59 7.42 -0.03
CA GLN A 17 8.56 5.99 0.32
C GLN A 17 8.99 5.76 1.79
N ALA A 18 10.00 6.50 2.26
CA ALA A 18 10.49 6.39 3.63
C ALA A 18 9.45 6.89 4.65
N ARG A 19 8.74 7.97 4.32
CA ARG A 19 7.65 8.46 5.17
C ARG A 19 6.49 7.47 5.19
N LEU A 20 6.10 6.92 4.04
CA LEU A 20 5.06 5.90 3.96
C LEU A 20 5.43 4.66 4.81
N ALA A 21 6.66 4.15 4.69
CA ALA A 21 7.14 3.03 5.49
C ALA A 21 7.05 3.30 7.00
N ARG A 22 7.47 4.50 7.44
CA ARG A 22 7.40 4.92 8.84
C ARG A 22 5.95 5.02 9.34
N GLU A 23 5.04 5.53 8.53
CA GLU A 23 3.62 5.65 8.88
C GLU A 23 2.90 4.29 8.89
N ILE A 24 3.30 3.34 8.03
CA ILE A 24 2.82 1.94 8.11
C ILE A 24 3.29 1.30 9.43
N GLY A 25 4.52 1.58 9.86
CA GLY A 25 5.08 1.03 11.09
C GLY A 25 5.45 -0.45 10.97
N GLY A 26 5.50 -1.17 12.10
CA GLY A 26 5.68 -2.63 12.11
C GLY A 26 7.03 -3.13 11.58
N GLY A 27 8.08 -2.31 11.61
CA GLY A 27 9.40 -2.67 11.07
C GLY A 27 9.53 -2.51 9.55
N ILE A 28 8.51 -1.96 8.87
CA ILE A 28 8.58 -1.68 7.44
C ILE A 28 9.60 -0.57 7.16
N THR A 29 10.47 -0.84 6.20
CA THR A 29 11.53 0.10 5.77
C THR A 29 11.23 0.61 4.37
N GLN A 30 11.91 1.69 3.97
CA GLN A 30 11.80 2.21 2.60
C GLN A 30 12.13 1.16 1.53
N ALA A 31 13.07 0.24 1.81
CA ALA A 31 13.43 -0.83 0.91
C ALA A 31 12.26 -1.79 0.61
N HIS A 32 11.41 -2.07 1.61
CA HIS A 32 10.19 -2.87 1.41
C HIS A 32 9.23 -2.17 0.45
N VAL A 33 8.99 -0.88 0.66
CA VAL A 33 8.13 -0.08 -0.24
C VAL A 33 8.69 -0.05 -1.66
N SER A 34 10.01 0.14 -1.81
CA SER A 34 10.68 0.09 -3.11
C SER A 34 10.53 -1.28 -3.79
N TYR A 35 10.68 -2.37 -3.03
CA TYR A 35 10.46 -3.73 -3.52
C TYR A 35 9.02 -3.93 -4.00
N TRP A 36 8.02 -3.46 -3.25
CA TRP A 36 6.61 -3.54 -3.67
C TRP A 36 6.30 -2.74 -4.93
N MET A 37 7.00 -1.61 -5.13
CA MET A 37 6.82 -0.78 -6.32
C MET A 37 7.49 -1.35 -7.58
N THR A 38 8.54 -2.15 -7.44
CA THR A 38 9.42 -2.51 -8.57
C THR A 38 9.46 -4.00 -8.88
N GLN A 39 9.33 -4.86 -7.88
CA GLN A 39 9.56 -6.30 -8.02
C GLN A 39 8.37 -7.13 -7.55
N ALA A 40 7.69 -6.73 -6.47
CA ALA A 40 6.56 -7.49 -5.97
C ALA A 40 5.33 -7.35 -6.89
N PRO A 41 4.53 -8.41 -7.04
CA PRO A 41 3.33 -8.35 -7.86
C PRO A 41 2.23 -7.47 -7.25
N VAL A 42 2.14 -7.42 -5.92
CA VAL A 42 1.13 -6.68 -5.13
C VAL A 42 1.73 -6.28 -3.78
N VAL A 43 1.06 -5.36 -3.07
CA VAL A 43 1.38 -5.08 -1.67
C VAL A 43 0.88 -6.25 -0.79
N PRO A 44 1.67 -6.74 0.18
CA PRO A 44 1.20 -7.73 1.14
C PRO A 44 -0.11 -7.30 1.83
N ALA A 45 -1.02 -8.25 2.02
CA ALA A 45 -2.37 -7.94 2.47
C ALA A 45 -2.37 -7.26 3.84
N GLU A 46 -1.48 -7.65 4.76
CA GLU A 46 -1.41 -7.06 6.10
C GLU A 46 -1.13 -5.54 6.11
N HIS A 47 -0.56 -4.98 5.03
CA HIS A 47 -0.22 -3.56 4.95
C HIS A 47 -1.25 -2.72 4.21
N CYS A 48 -2.11 -3.35 3.41
CA CYS A 48 -3.09 -2.64 2.56
C CYS A 48 -4.04 -1.75 3.37
N PRO A 49 -4.65 -2.20 4.51
CA PRO A 49 -5.53 -1.36 5.31
C PRO A 49 -4.83 -0.15 5.93
N SER A 50 -3.56 -0.29 6.32
CA SER A 50 -2.77 0.81 6.86
C SER A 50 -2.54 1.88 5.79
N ILE A 51 -2.18 1.48 4.57
CA ILE A 51 -2.00 2.40 3.45
C ILE A 51 -3.32 3.10 3.10
N GLU A 52 -4.43 2.36 2.97
CA GLU A 52 -5.77 2.94 2.69
C GLU A 52 -6.14 4.01 3.73
N ARG A 53 -5.85 3.76 5.01
CA ARG A 53 -6.08 4.72 6.10
C ARG A 53 -5.18 5.95 6.01
N ILE A 54 -3.87 5.76 5.79
CA ILE A 54 -2.86 6.83 5.72
C ILE A 54 -3.22 7.84 4.61
N VAL A 55 -3.68 7.34 3.46
CA VAL A 55 -4.01 8.19 2.30
C VAL A 55 -5.47 8.63 2.27
N GLY A 56 -6.23 8.44 3.35
CA GLY A 56 -7.62 8.88 3.44
C GLY A 56 -8.52 8.27 2.37
N LYS A 57 -8.36 6.98 2.06
CA LYS A 57 -9.10 6.23 1.03
C LYS A 57 -8.90 6.72 -0.42
N ALA A 58 -7.89 7.55 -0.68
CA ALA A 58 -7.51 7.94 -2.05
C ALA A 58 -6.94 6.77 -2.88
N VAL A 59 -6.50 5.71 -2.19
CA VAL A 59 -6.14 4.40 -2.75
C VAL A 59 -6.78 3.36 -1.83
N ARG A 60 -7.44 2.36 -2.42
CA ARG A 60 -8.13 1.29 -1.69
C ARG A 60 -7.33 0.00 -1.63
N CYS A 61 -7.65 -0.87 -0.67
CA CYS A 61 -7.02 -2.18 -0.53
C CYS A 61 -7.15 -3.04 -1.81
N GLU A 62 -8.28 -2.96 -2.51
CA GLU A 62 -8.53 -3.70 -3.75
C GLU A 62 -7.60 -3.26 -4.90
N GLU A 63 -7.13 -2.01 -4.87
CA GLU A 63 -6.18 -1.48 -5.85
C GLU A 63 -4.73 -1.88 -5.51
N LEU A 64 -4.38 -1.96 -4.22
CA LEU A 64 -3.05 -2.36 -3.74
C LEU A 64 -2.82 -3.87 -3.84
N ASN A 65 -3.88 -4.65 -3.62
CA ASN A 65 -3.84 -6.10 -3.67
C ASN A 65 -5.18 -6.67 -4.19
N PRO A 66 -5.32 -6.86 -5.52
CA PRO A 66 -6.51 -7.43 -6.13
C PRO A 66 -6.64 -8.95 -5.92
N ARG A 67 -5.68 -9.60 -5.25
CA ARG A 67 -5.70 -11.06 -5.02
C ARG A 67 -6.52 -11.46 -3.78
N VAL A 68 -7.02 -10.49 -3.03
CA VAL A 68 -7.79 -10.70 -1.82
C VAL A 68 -9.21 -10.17 -2.02
N ASP A 69 -10.20 -10.95 -1.61
CA ASP A 69 -11.61 -10.56 -1.59
C ASP A 69 -11.91 -9.64 -0.39
N TRP A 70 -11.49 -8.38 -0.50
CA TRP A 70 -11.59 -7.39 0.59
C TRP A 70 -13.01 -7.10 1.07
N TRP A 71 -14.02 -7.37 0.25
CA TRP A 71 -15.43 -7.19 0.61
C TRP A 71 -15.87 -8.12 1.76
N VAL A 72 -15.24 -9.27 1.93
CA VAL A 72 -15.51 -10.20 3.05
C VAL A 72 -15.07 -9.60 4.40
N LEU A 73 -13.97 -8.83 4.38
CA LEU A 73 -13.32 -8.29 5.59
C LEU A 73 -13.93 -6.97 6.08
N ARG A 74 -14.90 -6.40 5.37
CA ARG A 74 -15.55 -5.11 5.71
C ARG A 74 -16.89 -5.30 6.45
N SER A 75 -17.14 -6.49 7.00
CA SER A 75 -18.36 -6.83 7.76
C SER A 75 -18.37 -6.26 9.17
#